data_AF-A0A0G0EDP2-F1
#
_entry.id   AF-A0A0G0EDP2-F1
#
_cell.length_a   1.000
_cell.length_b   1.000
_cell.length_c   1.000
_cell.angle_alpha   90.00
_cell.angle_beta   90.00
_cell.angle_gamma   90.00
#
_symmetry.space_group_name_H-M   'P 1'
#
loop_
_entity.id
_entity.type
_entity.pdbx_description
1 polymer ?
#
loop_
_entity_poly.entity_id
_entity_poly.type
_entity_poly.pdbx_seq_one_letter_code
_entity_poly.pdbx_strand_id
1 'polypeptide(L)'
;MVTLSSINKEVGKIIKIAGVFIVFLLIAFTLIRLATIFIPKAPEKPQKAFGKLPQPDFLASQINDKFKFNIDTISGNLPNLPVIARVYKISNPAPNLLALKNFEDSAMNLGFKNRTKVSNIYYRWSSEEPVSRILTLNIQSGDFVITSGILKDPNYTSAPLTTGEEITAEASNFLDSLGILPDDIDNTKTKIDLLTLTSGTLVKATSISRANYIKIQFSQKDMEVLLL
;
A
#
# COMPACT_ATOMS: atom_id res chain seq x y z
N MET A 1 18.22 50.07 -84.83
CA MET A 1 16.80 50.46 -84.96
C MET A 1 15.97 49.54 -84.09
N VAL A 2 15.24 50.09 -83.12
CA VAL A 2 14.34 49.30 -82.27
C VAL A 2 13.09 48.99 -83.09
N THR A 3 12.73 47.72 -83.24
CA THR A 3 11.53 47.31 -84.00
C THR A 3 10.38 47.03 -83.03
N LEU A 4 9.15 47.34 -83.44
CA LEU A 4 7.95 47.21 -82.58
C LEU A 4 7.76 45.78 -82.03
N SER A 5 8.26 44.78 -82.75
CA SER A 5 8.20 43.36 -82.36
C SER A 5 9.13 43.01 -81.18
N SER A 6 10.33 43.61 -81.09
CA SER A 6 11.25 43.34 -79.97
C SER A 6 10.74 43.94 -78.66
N ILE A 7 10.13 45.13 -78.72
CA ILE A 7 9.51 45.80 -77.57
C ILE A 7 8.36 44.96 -77.00
N ASN A 8 7.45 44.47 -77.85
CA ASN A 8 6.31 43.66 -77.37
C ASN A 8 6.76 42.37 -76.68
N LYS A 9 7.84 41.74 -77.17
CA LYS A 9 8.41 40.53 -76.54
C LYS A 9 9.06 40.83 -75.19
N GLU A 10 9.76 41.96 -75.06
CA GLU A 10 10.37 42.40 -73.80
C GLU A 10 9.31 42.82 -72.77
N VAL A 11 8.30 43.59 -73.19
CA VAL A 11 7.16 43.98 -72.34
C VAL A 11 6.41 42.75 -71.83
N GLY A 12 6.14 41.76 -72.69
CA GLY A 12 5.51 40.50 -72.28
C GLY A 12 6.33 39.71 -71.26
N LYS A 13 7.67 39.76 -71.34
CA LYS A 13 8.56 39.13 -70.35
C LYS A 13 8.53 39.87 -69.02
N ILE A 14 8.53 41.21 -69.05
CA ILE A 14 8.44 42.06 -67.85
C ILE A 14 7.10 41.84 -67.13
N ILE A 15 5.98 41.77 -67.85
CA ILE A 15 4.66 41.54 -67.26
C ILE A 15 4.60 40.20 -66.52
N LYS A 16 5.18 39.13 -67.10
CA LYS A 16 5.23 37.81 -66.45
C LYS A 16 6.06 37.83 -65.18
N ILE A 17 7.22 38.48 -65.20
CA ILE A 17 8.10 38.62 -64.02
C ILE A 17 7.41 39.47 -62.94
N ALA A 18 6.76 40.57 -63.33
CA ALA A 18 5.99 41.41 -62.42
C ALA A 18 4.83 40.64 -61.78
N GLY A 19 4.11 39.81 -62.56
CA GLY A 19 3.05 38.94 -62.03
C GLY A 19 3.56 37.95 -60.98
N VAL A 20 4.68 37.26 -61.26
CA VAL A 20 5.31 36.34 -60.30
C VAL A 20 5.77 37.08 -59.04
N PHE A 21 6.33 38.28 -59.19
CA PHE A 21 6.77 39.10 -58.07
C PHE A 21 5.61 39.54 -57.16
N ILE A 22 4.46 39.90 -57.75
CA ILE A 22 3.24 40.24 -56.99
C ILE A 22 2.73 39.04 -56.20
N VAL A 23 2.70 37.85 -56.81
CA VAL A 23 2.30 36.62 -56.12
C VAL A 23 3.26 36.30 -54.97
N PHE A 24 4.56 36.45 -55.18
CA PHE A 24 5.56 36.28 -54.12
C PHE A 24 5.35 37.25 -52.94
N LEU A 25 5.08 38.53 -53.22
CA LEU A 25 4.79 39.52 -52.18
C LEU A 25 3.54 39.17 -51.36
N LEU A 26 2.49 38.68 -52.01
CA LEU A 26 1.27 38.24 -51.33
C LEU A 26 1.53 37.04 -50.41
N ILE A 27 2.34 36.06 -50.85
CA ILE A 27 2.72 34.91 -50.04
C ILE A 27 3.62 35.33 -48.85
N ALA A 28 4.59 36.21 -49.08
CA ALA A 28 5.45 36.71 -48.01
C ALA A 28 4.65 37.46 -46.94
N PHE A 29 3.69 38.29 -47.35
CA PHE A 29 2.83 39.04 -46.44
C PHE A 29 1.94 38.13 -45.59
N THR A 30 1.36 37.08 -46.18
CA THR A 30 0.54 36.12 -45.44
C THR A 30 1.36 35.30 -44.46
N LEU A 31 2.57 34.86 -44.82
CA LEU A 31 3.48 34.14 -43.94
C LEU A 31 3.93 34.99 -42.74
N ILE A 32 4.23 36.28 -42.94
CA ILE A 32 4.59 37.19 -41.84
C ILE A 32 3.42 37.35 -40.86
N ARG A 33 2.20 37.55 -41.36
CA ARG A 33 1.01 37.62 -40.49
C ARG A 33 0.79 36.33 -39.71
N LEU A 34 0.97 35.18 -40.36
CA LEU A 34 0.81 33.89 -39.70
C LEU A 34 1.87 33.66 -38.61
N ALA A 35 3.12 34.05 -38.87
CA ALA A 35 4.22 33.96 -37.90
C ALA A 35 3.93 34.78 -36.63
N THR A 36 3.31 35.96 -36.75
CA THR A 36 2.95 36.79 -35.57
C THR A 36 1.84 36.18 -34.71
N ILE A 37 1.06 35.22 -35.23
CA ILE A 37 0.04 34.49 -34.45
C ILE A 37 0.70 33.34 -33.68
N PHE A 38 1.67 32.65 -34.28
CA PHE A 38 2.33 31.50 -33.67
C PHE A 38 3.50 31.84 -32.74
N ILE A 39 4.10 33.03 -32.88
CA ILE A 39 5.19 33.49 -32.01
C ILE A 39 4.60 34.50 -31.01
N PRO A 40 4.31 34.09 -29.77
CA PRO A 40 3.82 35.02 -28.76
C PRO A 40 4.85 36.13 -28.53
N LYS A 41 4.36 37.35 -28.35
CA LYS A 41 5.20 38.51 -28.05
C LYS A 41 6.01 38.19 -26.78
N ALA A 42 7.32 38.41 -26.83
CA ALA A 42 8.19 38.10 -25.69
C ALA A 42 7.61 38.75 -24.42
N PRO A 43 7.50 37.99 -23.30
CA PRO A 43 6.93 38.53 -22.08
C PRO A 43 7.74 39.74 -21.61
N GLU A 44 7.05 40.73 -21.07
CA GLU A 44 7.71 41.89 -20.48
C GLU A 44 8.69 41.41 -19.39
N LYS A 45 9.88 42.02 -19.35
CA LYS A 45 10.88 41.66 -18.34
C LYS A 45 10.25 41.82 -16.95
N PRO A 46 10.45 40.88 -16.02
CA PRO A 46 9.84 40.94 -14.69
C PRO A 46 10.21 42.27 -14.03
N GLN A 47 9.18 43.07 -13.76
CA GLN A 47 9.34 44.37 -13.13
C GLN A 47 9.59 44.13 -11.64
N LYS A 48 10.72 44.62 -11.12
CA LYS A 48 11.08 44.52 -9.70
C LYS A 48 10.28 45.55 -8.89
N ALA A 49 8.97 45.34 -8.76
CA ALA A 49 8.05 46.29 -8.14
C ALA A 49 8.39 46.61 -6.68
N PHE A 50 9.08 45.71 -5.97
CA PHE A 50 9.30 45.81 -4.51
C PHE A 50 10.75 46.11 -4.10
N GLY A 51 11.62 46.49 -5.03
CA GLY A 51 13.04 46.74 -4.71
C GLY A 51 13.75 45.51 -4.16
N LYS A 52 14.91 45.69 -3.52
CA LYS A 52 15.60 44.62 -2.77
C LYS A 52 15.12 44.68 -1.32
N LEU A 53 14.69 43.55 -0.76
CA LEU A 53 14.41 43.49 0.67
C LEU A 53 15.69 43.81 1.46
N PRO A 54 15.60 44.65 2.51
CA PRO A 54 16.72 44.86 3.43
C PRO A 54 17.09 43.54 4.10
N GLN A 55 18.38 43.33 4.30
CA GLN A 55 18.88 42.13 4.95
C GLN A 55 18.45 42.15 6.42
N PRO A 56 17.84 41.07 6.95
CA PRO A 56 17.43 41.02 8.34
C PRO A 56 18.65 41.11 9.25
N ASP A 57 18.57 41.97 10.27
CA ASP A 57 19.59 42.10 11.30
C ASP A 57 19.36 41.02 12.35
N PHE A 58 20.02 39.87 12.18
CA PHE A 58 19.99 38.81 13.18
C PHE A 58 20.91 39.24 14.33
N LEU A 59 20.33 39.60 15.47
CA LEU A 59 21.09 39.83 16.70
C LEU A 59 22.00 38.64 16.94
N ALA A 60 23.31 38.90 17.12
CA ALA A 60 24.26 37.86 17.50
C ALA A 60 23.73 37.16 18.76
N SER A 61 23.54 35.84 18.67
CA SER A 61 22.91 35.04 19.72
C SER A 61 23.55 35.34 21.08
N GLN A 62 22.79 35.95 21.99
CA GLN A 62 23.24 36.26 23.35
C GLN A 62 23.26 35.02 24.26
N ILE A 63 22.86 33.86 23.75
CA ILE A 63 22.73 32.65 24.54
C ILE A 63 24.06 31.90 24.52
N ASN A 64 24.86 32.12 25.56
CA ASN A 64 26.07 31.35 25.88
C ASN A 64 25.78 30.27 26.93
N ASP A 65 24.51 29.85 27.06
CA ASP A 65 24.10 28.85 28.02
C ASP A 65 24.31 27.44 27.47
N LYS A 66 24.91 26.59 28.30
CA LYS A 66 25.09 25.16 28.00
C LYS A 66 23.72 24.47 28.09
N PHE A 67 23.06 24.31 26.95
CA PHE A 67 21.83 23.53 26.87
C PHE A 67 22.06 22.09 27.32
N LYS A 68 21.26 21.63 28.28
CA LYS A 68 21.18 20.21 28.65
C LYS A 68 20.01 19.59 27.90
N PHE A 69 20.31 18.63 27.04
CA PHE A 69 19.31 17.82 26.34
C PHE A 69 19.12 16.51 27.12
N ASN A 70 17.88 16.13 27.38
CA ASN A 70 17.53 14.83 27.94
C ASN A 70 16.81 14.00 26.87
N ILE A 71 17.00 12.67 26.90
CA ILE A 71 16.40 11.73 25.96
C ILE A 71 15.49 10.80 26.74
N ASP A 72 14.20 10.85 26.44
CA ASP A 72 13.17 10.04 27.11
C ASP A 72 13.03 8.67 26.43
N THR A 73 14.06 7.83 26.55
CA THR A 73 13.98 6.40 26.21
C THR A 73 13.86 5.55 27.48
N ILE A 74 13.36 4.32 27.36
CA ILE A 74 13.22 3.38 28.51
C ILE A 74 14.56 3.18 29.23
N SER A 75 15.68 3.24 28.49
CA SER A 75 17.04 3.08 29.02
C SER A 75 17.75 4.42 29.34
N GLY A 76 17.13 5.57 29.05
CA GLY A 76 17.74 6.90 29.21
C GLY A 76 18.92 7.20 28.27
N ASN A 77 19.19 6.32 27.30
CA ASN A 77 20.28 6.44 26.33
C ASN A 77 19.76 6.29 24.90
N LEU A 78 20.52 6.82 23.93
CA LEU A 78 20.32 6.47 22.53
C LEU A 78 20.65 4.97 22.35
N PRO A 79 19.76 4.18 21.71
CA PRO A 79 20.09 2.81 21.35
C PRO A 79 21.27 2.80 20.38
N ASN A 80 22.04 1.71 20.37
CA ASN A 80 23.12 1.54 19.41
C ASN A 80 22.52 1.31 18.02
N LEU A 81 22.46 2.37 17.21
CA LEU A 81 21.91 2.29 15.87
C LEU A 81 22.98 1.87 14.86
N PRO A 82 22.67 0.94 13.94
CA PRO A 82 23.57 0.60 12.84
C PRO A 82 23.81 1.83 11.96
N VAL A 83 24.96 1.89 11.28
CA VAL A 83 25.24 2.92 10.26
C VAL A 83 24.29 2.80 9.07
N ILE A 84 23.77 1.59 8.82
CA ILE A 84 22.86 1.28 7.70
C ILE A 84 21.67 0.48 8.24
N ALA A 85 20.47 1.02 8.04
CA ALA A 85 19.23 0.31 8.32
C ALA A 85 18.73 -0.40 7.04
N ARG A 86 18.41 -1.68 7.15
CA ARG A 86 17.78 -2.42 6.05
C ARG A 86 16.30 -2.05 5.98
N VAL A 87 15.88 -1.54 4.83
CA VAL A 87 14.48 -1.21 4.56
C VAL A 87 13.86 -2.34 3.77
N TYR A 88 12.81 -2.93 4.31
CA TYR A 88 12.06 -4.01 3.66
C TYR A 88 10.80 -3.44 3.03
N LYS A 89 10.50 -3.85 1.80
CA LYS A 89 9.26 -3.48 1.14
C LYS A 89 8.13 -4.31 1.70
N ILE A 90 7.15 -3.66 2.31
CA ILE A 90 5.89 -4.30 2.69
C ILE A 90 5.04 -4.44 1.42
N SER A 91 4.68 -5.67 1.07
CA SER A 91 3.79 -5.94 -0.06
C SER A 91 2.36 -5.97 0.41
N ASN A 92 1.53 -5.03 -0.05
CA ASN A 92 0.10 -5.08 0.19
C ASN A 92 -0.54 -6.00 -0.86
N PRO A 93 -1.38 -6.97 -0.45
CA PRO A 93 -2.06 -7.84 -1.39
C PRO A 93 -2.96 -7.03 -2.33
N ALA A 94 -2.80 -7.29 -3.63
CA ALA A 94 -3.55 -6.61 -4.67
C ALA A 94 -5.00 -7.12 -4.73
N PRO A 95 -5.98 -6.29 -5.12
CA PRO A 95 -7.34 -6.75 -5.36
C PRO A 95 -7.38 -7.89 -6.37
N ASN A 96 -8.07 -8.99 -6.03
CA ASN A 96 -8.23 -10.14 -6.90
C ASN A 96 -9.73 -10.36 -7.19
N LEU A 97 -10.08 -10.41 -8.48
CA LEU A 97 -11.47 -10.60 -8.95
C LEU A 97 -12.10 -11.91 -8.45
N LEU A 98 -11.28 -12.93 -8.22
CA LEU A 98 -11.72 -14.25 -7.77
C LEU A 98 -11.61 -14.45 -6.25
N ALA A 99 -11.10 -13.46 -5.50
CA ALA A 99 -10.87 -13.61 -4.07
C ALA A 99 -12.14 -14.01 -3.32
N LEU A 100 -13.26 -13.34 -3.61
CA LEU A 100 -14.53 -13.67 -2.97
C LEU A 100 -14.94 -15.13 -3.20
N LYS A 101 -14.82 -15.60 -4.45
CA LYS A 101 -15.18 -16.98 -4.80
C LYS A 101 -14.24 -17.99 -4.15
N ASN A 102 -12.94 -17.73 -4.17
CA ASN A 102 -11.94 -18.63 -3.56
C ASN A 102 -12.17 -18.77 -2.05
N PHE A 103 -12.38 -17.65 -1.35
CA PHE A 103 -12.68 -17.68 0.08
C PHE A 103 -14.04 -18.28 0.39
N GLU A 104 -15.03 -18.11 -0.48
CA GLU A 104 -16.33 -18.77 -0.34
C GLU A 104 -16.19 -20.30 -0.47
N ASP A 105 -15.48 -20.78 -1.48
CA ASP A 105 -15.24 -22.21 -1.69
C ASP A 105 -14.49 -22.82 -0.48
N SER A 106 -13.44 -22.15 0.03
CA SER A 106 -12.73 -22.55 1.26
C SER A 106 -13.62 -22.51 2.52
N ALA A 107 -14.41 -21.46 2.71
CA ALA A 107 -15.31 -21.34 3.86
C ALA A 107 -16.39 -22.44 3.84
N MET A 108 -16.92 -22.76 2.65
CA MET A 108 -17.89 -23.84 2.46
C MET A 108 -17.29 -25.21 2.77
N ASN A 109 -16.04 -25.46 2.36
CA ASN A 109 -15.31 -26.70 2.70
C ASN A 109 -15.13 -26.87 4.21
N LEU A 110 -15.04 -25.78 4.96
CA LEU A 110 -14.98 -25.77 6.43
C LEU A 110 -16.36 -25.79 7.11
N GLY A 111 -17.44 -25.91 6.34
CA GLY A 111 -18.80 -25.99 6.84
C GLY A 111 -19.47 -24.64 7.15
N PHE A 112 -18.88 -23.52 6.73
CA PHE A 112 -19.53 -22.20 6.79
C PHE A 112 -20.38 -22.00 5.53
N LYS A 113 -21.71 -22.04 5.68
CA LYS A 113 -22.64 -22.11 4.55
C LYS A 113 -23.29 -20.76 4.23
N ASN A 114 -23.57 -19.96 5.26
CA ASN A 114 -24.43 -18.77 5.10
C ASN A 114 -23.59 -17.51 4.91
N ARG A 115 -23.45 -17.07 3.67
CA ARG A 115 -22.69 -15.85 3.33
C ARG A 115 -23.52 -14.58 3.48
N THR A 116 -22.93 -13.56 4.11
CA THR A 116 -23.46 -12.21 4.23
C THR A 116 -22.38 -11.18 3.89
N LYS A 117 -22.69 -10.20 3.05
CA LYS A 117 -21.78 -9.08 2.75
C LYS A 117 -21.84 -8.07 3.90
N VAL A 118 -20.70 -7.78 4.54
CA VAL A 118 -20.60 -6.76 5.60
C VAL A 118 -20.18 -5.42 5.01
N SER A 119 -19.23 -5.42 4.07
CA SER A 119 -18.80 -4.25 3.30
C SER A 119 -18.25 -4.69 1.94
N ASN A 120 -17.61 -3.79 1.18
CA ASN A 120 -17.00 -4.14 -0.10
C ASN A 120 -15.79 -5.08 0.02
N ILE A 121 -15.09 -5.06 1.15
CA ILE A 121 -13.91 -5.89 1.40
C ILE A 121 -14.14 -6.91 2.52
N TYR A 122 -15.17 -6.74 3.35
CA TYR A 122 -15.48 -7.67 4.44
C TYR A 122 -16.70 -8.51 4.14
N TYR A 123 -16.53 -9.83 4.26
CA TYR A 123 -17.60 -10.82 4.10
C TYR A 123 -17.66 -11.70 5.35
N ARG A 124 -18.86 -12.18 5.63
CA ARG A 124 -19.15 -13.03 6.78
C ARG A 124 -19.76 -14.33 6.31
N TRP A 125 -19.33 -15.44 6.88
CA TRP A 125 -19.97 -16.74 6.71
C TRP A 125 -20.33 -17.30 8.09
N SER A 126 -21.55 -17.85 8.23
CA SER A 126 -21.95 -18.54 9.45
C SER A 126 -22.19 -20.04 9.24
N SER A 127 -22.01 -20.77 10.34
CA SER A 127 -22.30 -22.19 10.49
C SER A 127 -23.05 -22.36 11.80
N GLU A 128 -24.19 -23.06 11.81
CA GLU A 128 -24.97 -23.30 13.04
C GLU A 128 -24.68 -24.67 13.66
N GLU A 129 -24.07 -25.59 12.93
CA GLU A 129 -23.84 -26.97 13.32
C GLU A 129 -22.33 -27.30 13.30
N PRO A 130 -21.76 -27.93 14.34
CA PRO A 130 -22.42 -28.39 15.58
C PRO A 130 -22.55 -27.29 16.64
N VAL A 131 -21.90 -26.14 16.44
CA VAL A 131 -21.98 -24.95 17.30
C VAL A 131 -22.04 -23.74 16.38
N SER A 132 -22.77 -22.70 16.79
CA SER A 132 -22.81 -21.44 16.07
C SER A 132 -21.40 -20.81 16.00
N ARG A 133 -20.89 -20.67 14.77
CA ARG A 133 -19.60 -20.10 14.42
C ARG A 133 -19.76 -19.08 13.32
N ILE A 134 -18.99 -18.00 13.41
CA ILE A 134 -18.99 -16.91 12.44
C ILE A 134 -17.56 -16.66 12.00
N LEU A 135 -17.30 -16.82 10.72
CA LEU A 135 -16.07 -16.39 10.04
C LEU A 135 -16.32 -15.00 9.44
N THR A 136 -15.53 -14.01 9.83
CA THR A 136 -15.48 -12.71 9.17
C THR A 136 -14.12 -12.55 8.52
N LEU A 137 -14.06 -12.28 7.22
CA LEU A 137 -12.82 -12.26 6.44
C LEU A 137 -12.76 -11.04 5.52
N ASN A 138 -11.55 -10.48 5.40
CA ASN A 138 -11.18 -9.45 4.46
C ASN A 138 -10.73 -10.09 3.15
N ILE A 139 -11.50 -9.93 2.07
CA ILE A 139 -11.21 -10.58 0.78
C ILE A 139 -9.99 -9.99 0.05
N GLN A 140 -9.48 -8.84 0.50
CA GLN A 140 -8.26 -8.24 -0.06
C GLN A 140 -7.02 -8.70 0.70
N SER A 141 -7.03 -8.65 2.04
CA SER A 141 -5.85 -9.00 2.85
C SER A 141 -5.76 -10.47 3.27
N GLY A 142 -6.88 -11.19 3.28
CA GLY A 142 -6.97 -12.51 3.89
C GLY A 142 -7.11 -12.47 5.42
N ASP A 143 -7.11 -11.28 6.04
CA ASP A 143 -7.32 -11.15 7.48
C ASP A 143 -8.67 -11.69 7.88
N PHE A 144 -8.71 -12.48 8.95
CA PHE A 144 -9.93 -13.13 9.36
C PHE A 144 -10.07 -13.19 10.88
N VAL A 145 -11.32 -13.31 11.31
CA VAL A 145 -11.70 -13.55 12.70
C VAL A 145 -12.77 -14.63 12.71
N ILE A 146 -12.58 -15.64 13.54
CA ILE A 146 -13.61 -16.65 13.82
C ILE A 146 -14.07 -16.47 15.26
N THR A 147 -15.37 -16.28 15.42
CA THR A 147 -16.02 -16.28 16.73
C THR A 147 -16.89 -17.51 16.86
N SER A 148 -16.84 -18.17 18.02
CA SER A 148 -17.59 -19.38 18.27
C SER A 148 -18.15 -19.42 19.70
N GLY A 149 -19.26 -20.13 19.87
CA GLY A 149 -19.87 -20.37 21.17
C GLY A 149 -19.26 -21.53 21.97
N ILE A 150 -18.10 -22.07 21.58
CA ILE A 150 -17.56 -23.35 22.08
C ILE A 150 -17.34 -23.39 23.60
N LEU A 151 -17.13 -22.24 24.24
CA LEU A 151 -16.96 -22.16 25.71
C LEU A 151 -18.27 -22.43 26.48
N LYS A 152 -19.42 -22.39 25.80
CA LYS A 152 -20.75 -22.63 26.38
C LYS A 152 -21.21 -24.08 26.20
N ASP A 153 -20.54 -24.87 25.37
CA ASP A 153 -20.93 -26.24 25.05
C ASP A 153 -20.04 -27.24 25.82
N PRO A 154 -20.62 -28.04 26.74
CA PRO A 154 -19.87 -29.03 27.52
C PRO A 154 -19.11 -30.06 26.67
N ASN A 155 -19.58 -30.38 25.47
CA ASN A 155 -18.95 -31.38 24.59
C ASN A 155 -17.55 -30.95 24.11
N TYR A 156 -17.25 -29.65 24.11
CA TYR A 156 -15.96 -29.09 23.70
C TYR A 156 -15.01 -28.85 24.87
N THR A 157 -15.44 -29.13 26.11
CA THR A 157 -14.62 -28.97 27.31
C THR A 157 -13.91 -30.26 27.74
N SER A 158 -14.36 -31.41 27.23
CA SER A 158 -13.96 -32.74 27.74
C SER A 158 -13.18 -33.59 26.74
N ALA A 159 -12.90 -33.07 25.53
CA ALA A 159 -12.12 -33.80 24.53
C ALA A 159 -10.64 -33.93 24.97
N PRO A 160 -10.00 -35.10 24.79
CA PRO A 160 -8.58 -35.27 25.05
C PRO A 160 -7.77 -34.38 24.09
N LEU A 161 -6.82 -33.61 24.65
CA LEU A 161 -5.93 -32.78 23.86
C LEU A 161 -4.85 -33.64 23.20
N THR A 162 -4.65 -33.46 21.89
CA THR A 162 -3.46 -33.89 21.15
C THR A 162 -2.21 -33.21 21.69
N THR A 163 -1.01 -33.76 21.45
CA THR A 163 0.23 -33.28 22.09
C THR A 163 1.34 -33.04 21.07
N GLY A 164 2.27 -32.12 21.40
CA GLY A 164 3.49 -31.90 20.63
C GLY A 164 3.24 -31.28 19.24
N GLU A 165 3.99 -31.77 18.25
CA GLU A 165 3.99 -31.26 16.87
C GLU A 165 2.63 -31.41 16.15
N GLU A 166 1.81 -32.37 16.58
CA GLU A 166 0.48 -32.64 16.01
C GLU A 166 -0.45 -31.42 16.15
N ILE A 167 -0.37 -30.70 17.27
CA ILE A 167 -1.18 -29.51 17.54
C ILE A 167 -0.85 -28.39 16.52
N THR A 168 0.44 -28.17 16.29
CA THR A 168 0.90 -27.14 15.35
C THR A 168 0.59 -27.51 13.91
N ALA A 169 0.62 -28.80 13.58
CA ALA A 169 0.23 -29.30 12.26
C ALA A 169 -1.28 -29.12 12.03
N GLU A 170 -2.12 -29.44 13.01
CA GLU A 170 -3.58 -29.26 12.91
C GLU A 170 -3.95 -27.78 12.70
N ALA A 171 -3.34 -26.87 13.46
CA ALA A 171 -3.58 -25.45 13.30
C ALA A 171 -3.03 -24.91 11.96
N SER A 172 -1.90 -25.41 11.49
CA SER A 172 -1.35 -25.04 10.17
C SER A 172 -2.25 -25.53 9.04
N ASN A 173 -2.73 -26.77 9.12
CA ASN A 173 -3.67 -27.36 8.16
C ASN A 173 -4.99 -26.58 8.12
N PHE A 174 -5.45 -26.07 9.26
CA PHE A 174 -6.61 -25.20 9.31
C PHE A 174 -6.39 -23.90 8.52
N LEU A 175 -5.24 -23.23 8.71
CA LEU A 175 -4.90 -22.03 7.93
C LEU A 175 -4.72 -22.35 6.43
N ASP A 176 -4.14 -23.50 6.12
CA ASP A 176 -3.94 -23.97 4.75
C ASP A 176 -5.28 -24.24 4.04
N SER A 177 -6.25 -24.83 4.75
CA SER A 177 -7.59 -25.06 4.20
C SER A 177 -8.35 -23.76 3.85
N LEU A 178 -7.99 -22.66 4.50
CA LEU A 178 -8.46 -21.30 4.19
C LEU A 178 -7.64 -20.62 3.08
N GLY A 179 -6.53 -21.20 2.64
CA GLY A 179 -5.61 -20.65 1.65
C GLY A 179 -4.83 -19.43 2.15
N ILE A 180 -4.61 -19.33 3.46
CA ILE A 180 -4.00 -18.17 4.13
C ILE A 180 -2.82 -18.54 5.03
N LEU A 181 -2.28 -19.76 4.89
CA LEU A 181 -1.10 -20.18 5.62
C LEU A 181 0.12 -19.34 5.16
N PRO A 182 0.79 -18.59 6.06
CA PRO A 182 2.00 -17.87 5.71
C PRO A 182 3.21 -18.81 5.52
N ASP A 183 4.01 -18.57 4.48
CA ASP A 183 5.23 -19.34 4.18
C ASP A 183 6.38 -19.11 5.19
N ASP A 184 6.28 -18.04 5.96
CA ASP A 184 7.32 -17.55 6.86
C ASP A 184 7.08 -17.90 8.33
N ILE A 185 6.22 -18.87 8.66
CA ILE A 185 6.06 -19.34 10.03
C ILE A 185 7.37 -20.01 10.53
N ASP A 186 7.77 -19.64 11.74
CA ASP A 186 8.86 -20.26 12.51
C ASP A 186 8.29 -21.10 13.64
N ASN A 187 8.20 -22.41 13.41
CA ASN A 187 7.68 -23.37 14.38
C ASN A 187 8.49 -23.41 15.68
N THR A 188 9.77 -23.02 15.67
CA THR A 188 10.61 -22.99 16.87
C THR A 188 10.25 -21.85 17.83
N LYS A 189 9.60 -20.80 17.30
CA LYS A 189 9.14 -19.63 18.06
C LYS A 189 7.64 -19.62 18.30
N THR A 190 6.92 -20.61 17.80
CA THR A 190 5.50 -20.78 18.07
C THR A 190 5.29 -21.04 19.56
N LYS A 191 4.46 -20.22 20.20
CA LYS A 191 4.14 -20.37 21.62
C LYS A 191 2.86 -21.17 21.78
N ILE A 192 2.89 -22.13 22.69
CA ILE A 192 1.75 -22.98 23.03
C ILE A 192 1.42 -22.76 24.50
N ASP A 193 0.24 -22.22 24.77
CA ASP A 193 -0.30 -22.06 26.11
C ASP A 193 -1.43 -23.05 26.35
N LEU A 194 -1.28 -23.83 27.42
CA LEU A 194 -2.33 -24.73 27.90
C LEU A 194 -3.33 -23.93 28.73
N LEU A 195 -4.63 -24.09 28.45
CA LEU A 195 -5.70 -23.34 29.07
C LEU A 195 -6.77 -24.27 29.63
N THR A 196 -7.38 -23.85 30.74
CA THR A 196 -8.54 -24.50 31.36
C THR A 196 -9.64 -23.47 31.60
N LEU A 197 -10.88 -23.91 31.60
CA LEU A 197 -12.04 -23.05 31.83
C LEU A 197 -12.37 -23.04 33.32
N THR A 198 -12.20 -21.89 33.96
CA THR A 198 -12.55 -21.68 35.37
C THR A 198 -13.54 -20.52 35.46
N SER A 199 -14.73 -20.76 36.02
CA SER A 199 -15.76 -19.73 36.22
C SER A 199 -16.09 -18.93 34.94
N GLY A 200 -16.14 -19.61 33.79
CA GLY A 200 -16.45 -19.01 32.48
C GLY A 200 -15.28 -18.26 31.82
N THR A 201 -14.08 -18.27 32.42
CA THR A 201 -12.88 -17.60 31.88
C THR A 201 -11.77 -18.61 31.61
N LEU A 202 -11.03 -18.41 30.52
CA LEU A 202 -9.84 -19.22 30.20
C LEU A 202 -8.66 -18.76 31.06
N VAL A 203 -8.10 -19.68 31.84
CA VAL A 203 -6.92 -19.47 32.69
C VAL A 203 -5.83 -20.47 32.33
N LYS A 204 -4.57 -20.14 32.62
CA LYS A 204 -3.43 -21.01 32.30
C LYS A 204 -3.48 -22.31 33.12
N ALA A 205 -3.38 -23.44 32.43
CA ALA A 205 -3.30 -24.75 33.05
C ALA A 205 -1.83 -25.11 33.38
N THR A 206 -1.63 -25.84 34.48
CA THR A 206 -0.30 -26.27 34.93
C THR A 206 0.22 -27.52 34.21
N SER A 207 -0.66 -28.28 33.58
CA SER A 207 -0.34 -29.52 32.88
C SER A 207 -1.37 -29.83 31.81
N ILE A 208 -1.01 -30.66 30.84
CA ILE A 208 -1.90 -31.06 29.75
C ILE A 208 -3.13 -31.82 30.26
N SER A 209 -2.98 -32.62 31.31
CA SER A 209 -4.07 -33.35 31.98
C SER A 209 -5.11 -32.44 32.62
N ARG A 210 -4.77 -31.17 32.88
CA ARG A 210 -5.68 -30.16 33.44
C ARG A 210 -6.15 -29.15 32.40
N ALA A 211 -5.67 -29.26 31.16
CA ALA A 211 -6.02 -28.36 30.09
C ALA A 211 -7.21 -28.89 29.30
N ASN A 212 -8.09 -27.98 28.89
CA ASN A 212 -9.25 -28.25 28.04
C ASN A 212 -9.13 -27.53 26.70
N TYR A 213 -8.25 -26.53 26.62
CA TYR A 213 -8.04 -25.68 25.45
C TYR A 213 -6.55 -25.43 25.26
N ILE A 214 -6.17 -25.17 24.02
CA ILE A 214 -4.81 -24.79 23.67
C ILE A 214 -4.87 -23.47 22.90
N LYS A 215 -4.03 -22.53 23.31
CA LYS A 215 -3.78 -21.31 22.56
C LYS A 215 -2.44 -21.42 21.85
N ILE A 216 -2.47 -21.34 20.54
CA ILE A 216 -1.28 -21.35 19.68
C ILE A 216 -1.06 -19.94 19.18
N GLN A 217 0.17 -19.45 19.31
CA GLN A 217 0.60 -18.18 18.75
C GLN A 217 1.73 -18.46 17.78
N PHE A 218 1.42 -18.46 16.48
CA PHE A 218 2.42 -18.56 15.43
C PHE A 218 3.28 -17.30 15.41
N SER A 219 4.58 -17.50 15.25
CA SER A 219 5.56 -16.43 15.08
C SER A 219 6.13 -16.52 13.67
N GLN A 220 6.32 -15.38 13.02
CA GLN A 220 7.07 -15.33 11.77
C GLN A 220 8.55 -15.56 12.04
N LYS A 221 9.27 -16.02 11.01
CA LYS A 221 10.73 -16.09 10.99
C LYS A 221 11.29 -14.72 11.31
N ASP A 222 12.42 -14.72 12.00
CA ASP A 222 13.16 -13.48 12.12
C ASP A 222 13.50 -13.07 10.69
N MET A 223 13.00 -11.91 10.31
CA MET A 223 13.73 -11.10 9.34
C MET A 223 15.13 -10.91 9.94
N GLU A 224 16.21 -10.79 9.17
CA GLU A 224 17.50 -10.42 9.77
C GLU A 224 17.37 -9.04 10.46
N VAL A 225 16.87 -9.03 11.69
CA VAL A 225 16.54 -7.84 12.45
C VAL A 225 17.77 -7.49 13.26
N LEU A 226 18.11 -6.22 13.13
CA LEU A 226 18.98 -5.45 13.98
C LEU A 226 18.99 -5.98 15.41
N LEU A 227 20.17 -6.37 15.86
CA LEU A 227 20.52 -6.49 17.27
C LEU A 227 20.14 -5.15 17.93
N LEU A 228 19.02 -5.12 18.66
CA LEU A 228 18.66 -4.04 19.57
C LEU A 228 19.37 -4.24 20.91
#